data_AF-A0A090VJ23-F1
#
_entry.id   AF-A0A090VJ23-F1
#
_cell.length_a   1.000
_cell.length_b   1.000
_cell.length_c   1.000
_cell.angle_alpha   90.00
_cell.angle_beta   90.00
_cell.angle_gamma   90.00
#
_symmetry.space_group_name_H-M   'P 1'
#
loop_
_entity.id
_entity.type
_entity.pdbx_description
1 polymer ?
#
loop_
_entity_poly.entity_id
_entity_poly.type
_entity_poly.pdbx_seq_one_letter_code
_entity_poly.pdbx_strand_id
1 'polypeptide(L)' 'MTKQTKIALNGSFLKVNAKKKRVEASQIMEWYKGDFTMNGKNEIDFINLYRTEKIATDFKLSYFPYNWKTNAL' A
#
# COMPACT_ATOMS: atom_id res chain seq x y z
N MET A 1 -10.02 -13.88 -1.71
CA MET A 1 -9.20 -12.68 -2.01
C MET A 1 -8.47 -12.07 -0.81
N THR A 2 -8.77 -12.41 0.45
CA THR A 2 -8.32 -11.61 1.62
C THR A 2 -6.95 -11.98 2.20
N LYS A 3 -6.51 -13.25 2.10
CA LYS A 3 -5.26 -13.70 2.73
C LYS A 3 -4.00 -13.11 2.06
N GLN A 4 -3.95 -13.12 0.73
CA GLN A 4 -2.80 -12.61 -0.01
C GLN A 4 -2.66 -11.09 0.09
N THR A 5 -3.77 -10.36 0.06
CA THR A 5 -3.79 -8.90 0.27
C THR A 5 -3.26 -8.51 1.64
N LYS A 6 -3.62 -9.25 2.70
CA LYS A 6 -3.07 -9.03 4.04
C LYS A 6 -1.56 -9.29 4.10
N ILE A 7 -1.07 -10.36 3.46
CA ILE A 7 0.37 -10.67 3.42
C ILE A 7 1.13 -9.58 2.66
N ALA A 8 0.61 -9.13 1.51
CA ALA A 8 1.24 -8.09 0.72
C ALA A 8 1.35 -6.77 1.50
N LEU A 9 0.23 -6.27 2.04
CA LEU A 9 0.16 -4.95 2.69
C LEU A 9 0.85 -4.90 4.07
N ASN A 10 1.05 -6.04 4.73
CA ASN A 10 1.87 -6.13 5.93
C ASN A 10 3.32 -6.58 5.63
N GLY A 11 3.66 -6.75 4.35
CA GLY A 11 4.97 -7.17 3.87
C GLY A 11 5.63 -6.12 2.98
N SER A 12 6.29 -6.56 1.91
CA SER A 12 7.13 -5.72 1.05
C SER A 12 6.38 -4.72 0.17
N PHE A 13 5.05 -4.77 0.10
CA PHE A 13 4.26 -3.86 -0.74
C PHE A 13 4.06 -2.48 -0.11
N LEU A 14 4.30 -2.33 1.19
CA LEU A 14 4.22 -1.06 1.90
C LEU A 14 5.52 -0.78 2.67
N LYS A 15 6.09 0.39 2.46
CA LYS A 15 7.18 0.93 3.28
C LYS A 15 6.64 2.07 4.11
N VAL A 16 6.60 1.89 5.43
CA VAL A 16 6.08 2.91 6.35
C VAL A 16 7.25 3.59 7.05
N ASN A 17 7.35 4.90 6.90
CA ASN A 17 8.30 5.74 7.63
C ASN A 17 7.54 6.66 8.58
N ALA A 18 7.31 6.18 9.81
CA ALA A 18 6.58 6.92 10.83
C ALA A 18 7.26 8.24 11.22
N LYS A 19 8.60 8.26 11.28
CA LYS A 19 9.37 9.47 11.62
C LYS A 19 9.14 10.62 10.63
N LYS A 20 9.01 10.29 9.34
CA LYS A 20 8.78 11.27 8.26
C LYS A 20 7.30 11.42 7.89
N LYS A 21 6.39 10.69 8.55
CA LYS A 21 4.97 10.60 8.20
C LYS A 21 4.77 10.29 6.71
N ARG A 22 5.47 9.28 6.21
CA ARG A 22 5.37 8.84 4.81
C ARG A 22 5.04 7.37 4.72
N VAL A 23 4.24 7.02 3.73
CA VAL A 23 4.03 5.66 3.29
C VAL A 23 4.32 5.59 1.80
N GLU A 24 5.09 4.59 1.40
CA GLU A 24 5.35 4.28 0.00
C GLU A 24 4.67 2.95 -0.31
N ALA A 25 3.76 2.95 -1.28
CA ALA A 25 3.09 1.76 -1.76
C ALA A 25 3.71 1.27 -3.07
N SER A 26 3.63 -0.03 -3.33
CA SER A 26 4.00 -0.57 -4.64
C SER A 26 3.18 0.09 -5.74
N GLN A 27 3.82 0.44 -6.86
CA GLN A 27 3.16 1.01 -8.04
C GLN A 27 2.03 0.14 -8.60
N ILE A 28 2.00 -1.17 -8.29
CA ILE A 28 0.87 -2.04 -8.61
C ILE A 28 -0.43 -1.50 -7.99
N MET A 29 -0.38 -0.90 -6.79
CA MET A 29 -1.56 -0.29 -6.17
C MET A 29 -2.02 0.99 -6.88
N GLU A 30 -1.11 1.68 -7.57
CA GLU A 30 -1.45 2.86 -8.37
C GLU A 30 -2.31 2.47 -9.58
N TRP A 31 -1.99 1.36 -10.25
CA TRP A 31 -2.75 0.87 -11.41
C TRP A 31 -4.21 0.53 -11.08
N TYR A 32 -4.46 0.04 -9.87
CA TYR A 32 -5.81 -0.30 -9.39
C TYR A 32 -6.43 0.79 -8.50
N LYS A 33 -5.86 2.01 -8.47
CA LYS A 33 -6.34 3.12 -7.63
C LYS A 33 -7.83 3.41 -7.83
N GLY A 34 -8.34 3.28 -9.07
CA GLY A 34 -9.75 3.49 -9.40
C GLY A 34 -10.69 2.58 -8.60
N ASP A 35 -10.28 1.34 -8.33
CA ASP A 35 -11.08 0.37 -7.57
C ASP A 35 -11.07 0.66 -6.06
N PHE A 36 -10.02 1.32 -5.56
CA PHE A 36 -9.82 1.57 -4.12
C PHE A 36 -10.37 2.91 -3.64
N THR A 37 -10.56 3.86 -4.56
CA THR A 37 -11.00 5.23 -4.22
C THR A 37 -12.49 5.47 -4.43
N MET A 38 -13.26 4.41 -4.74
CA MET A 38 -14.72 4.50 -4.85
C MET A 38 -15.35 4.86 -3.49
N ASN A 39 -16.39 5.70 -3.53
CA ASN A 39 -17.18 6.15 -2.38
C ASN A 39 -16.42 7.08 -1.40
N GLY A 40 -15.45 7.86 -1.88
CA GLY A 40 -14.79 8.90 -1.07
C GLY A 40 -13.77 8.38 -0.06
N LYS A 41 -13.44 7.09 -0.11
CA LYS A 41 -12.31 6.51 0.63
C LYS A 41 -11.01 6.84 -0.09
N ASN A 42 -9.99 7.23 0.66
CA ASN A 42 -8.65 7.40 0.10
C ASN A 42 -7.87 6.07 0.16
N GLU A 43 -6.74 5.99 -0.53
CA GLU A 43 -5.92 4.77 -0.54
C GLU A 43 -5.43 4.36 0.86
N ILE A 44 -5.19 5.30 1.77
CA ILE A 44 -4.77 5.00 3.16
C ILE A 44 -5.91 4.31 3.92
N ASP A 45 -7.15 4.74 3.72
CA ASP A 45 -8.33 4.11 4.32
C ASP A 45 -8.47 2.66 3.84
N PHE A 46 -8.26 2.43 2.55
CA PHE A 46 -8.25 1.07 1.98
C PHE A 46 -7.12 0.22 2.56
N ILE A 47 -5.90 0.76 2.63
CA ILE A 47 -4.73 0.08 3.23
C ILE A 47 -5.03 -0.34 4.68
N ASN A 48 -5.67 0.54 5.44
CA ASN A 48 -6.01 0.30 6.85
C ASN A 48 -7.09 -0.77 7.07
N LEU A 49 -7.83 -1.19 6.04
CA LEU A 49 -8.74 -2.35 6.13
C LEU A 49 -7.98 -3.68 6.31
N TYR A 50 -6.71 -3.73 5.87
CA TYR A 50 -5.92 -4.96 5.81
C TYR A 50 -4.63 -4.90 6.62
N ARG A 51 -4.16 -3.71 7.02
CA ARG A 51 -3.00 -3.57 7.92
C ARG A 51 -3.36 -3.92 9.36
N THR A 52 -2.42 -4.58 10.03
CA THR A 52 -2.49 -4.81 11.48
C THR A 52 -2.21 -3.51 12.24
N GLU A 53 -1.17 -2.78 11.82
CA GLU A 53 -0.83 -1.46 12.36
C GLU A 53 -1.34 -0.36 11.43
N LYS A 54 -2.36 0.38 11.90
CA LYS A 54 -2.99 1.43 11.10
C LYS A 54 -2.03 2.60 10.85
N ILE A 55 -2.14 3.17 9.66
CA ILE A 55 -1.44 4.38 9.24
C ILE A 55 -2.37 5.57 9.52
N ALA A 56 -1.86 6.61 10.17
CA ALA A 56 -2.62 7.82 10.40
C ALA A 56 -2.89 8.56 9.08
N THR A 57 -4.00 9.30 9.02
CA THR A 57 -4.48 9.98 7.81
C THR A 57 -3.60 11.15 7.38
N ASP A 58 -2.68 11.61 8.23
CA ASP A 58 -1.75 12.71 7.95
C ASP A 58 -0.46 12.24 7.25
N PHE A 59 -0.35 10.95 6.93
CA PHE A 59 0.80 10.41 6.19
C PHE A 59 0.71 10.78 4.72
N LYS A 60 1.84 11.17 4.13
CA LYS A 60 1.95 11.35 2.68
C LYS A 60 2.13 9.99 2.01
N LEU A 61 1.19 9.62 1.15
CA LEU A 61 1.30 8.46 0.27
C LEU A 61 2.10 8.82 -0.99
N SER A 62 3.00 7.92 -1.36
CA SER A 62 3.74 7.94 -2.64
C SER A 62 3.89 6.51 -3.15
N TYR A 63 4.34 6.34 -4.39
CA TYR A 63 4.53 5.01 -4.97
C TYR A 63 6.01 4.75 -5.25
N PHE A 64 6.45 3.52 -5.00
CA PHE A 64 7.75 3.06 -5.46
C PHE A 64 7.56 2.09 -6.64
N PRO A 65 8.43 2.18 -7.67
CA PRO A 65 8.35 1.27 -8.81
C PRO A 65 8.53 -0.15 -8.32
N TYR A 66 7.63 -1.04 -8.76
CA TYR A 66 7.77 -2.46 -8.45
C TYR A 66 8.98 -2.97 -9.21
N ASN A 67 10.01 -3.41 -8.47
CA ASN A 67 11.17 -4.05 -9.08
C ASN A 67 10.76 -5.46 -9.50
N TRP A 68 10.38 -5.60 -10.76
CA TRP A 68 10.05 -6.86 -11.44
C TRP A 68 11.28 -7.73 -11.66
N LYS A 69 12.25 -7.76 -10.73
CA LYS A 69 13.27 -8.81 -10.70
C LYS A 69 12.58 -10.15 -10.45
N THR A 70 12.07 -10.72 -11.53
CA THR A 70 11.86 -12.14 -11.70
C THR A 70 13.21 -12.77 -11.36
N ASN A 71 13.25 -13.65 -10.35
CA ASN A 71 14.39 -14.55 -10.21
C ASN A 71 14.37 -15.46 -11.44
N ALA A 72 15.02 -15.01 -12.50
CA ALA A 72 15.50 -15.87 -13.56
C ALA A 72 16.90 -16.29 -13.12
N LEU A 73 16.98 -17.34 -12.31
CA LEU A 73 18.10 -18.28 -12.15
C LEU A 73 17.74 -19.35 -11.12
#